data_AF-A0A0J6XVU7-F1
#
_entry.id   AF-A0A0J6XVU7-F1
#
_cell.length_a   1.000
_cell.length_b   1.000
_cell.length_c   1.000
_cell.angle_alpha   90.00
_cell.angle_beta   90.00
_cell.angle_gamma   90.00
#
_symmetry.space_group_name_H-M   'P 1'
#
loop_
_entity.id
_entity.type
_entity.pdbx_description
1 polymer ?
#
loop_
_entity_poly.entity_id
_entity_poly.type
_entity_poly.pdbx_seq_one_letter_code
_entity_poly.pdbx_strand_id
1 'polypeptide(L)'
;MPRRSAALDRATPEAIAVAALRLIDEEGPHALSFRALADRLEVSHATVQRRCADLAGLLDLCTEHLAGQLPEIPAGTGWAEAAELRFTALYRLLVAHPGLLVLRGGRPWLGRQLLARLVEPALADSVAAGMTAAEAMIAYRRMYLLTLGSAAFVDHRDPAGATAASRAALAALDPREFPVLTGGLTDVLPALTDHDVYHGALRQLIEANRPAA
;
A
#
# COMPACT_ATOMS: atom_id res chain seq x y z
N MET A 1 -31.83 27.84 3.95
CA MET A 1 -30.72 26.97 3.52
C MET A 1 -29.42 27.62 4.00
N PRO A 2 -28.70 27.08 4.99
CA PRO A 2 -27.45 27.71 5.42
C PRO A 2 -26.43 27.57 4.30
N ARG A 3 -25.75 28.67 3.93
CA ARG A 3 -24.65 28.67 2.96
C ARG A 3 -23.55 27.75 3.51
N ARG A 4 -23.43 26.56 2.93
CA ARG A 4 -22.23 25.72 3.10
C ARG A 4 -21.05 26.58 2.64
N SER A 5 -20.14 26.90 3.55
CA SER A 5 -19.01 27.78 3.23
C SER A 5 -18.15 27.07 2.19
N ALA A 6 -17.83 27.72 1.06
CA ALA A 6 -16.98 27.16 0.01
C ALA A 6 -15.64 26.61 0.56
N ALA A 7 -15.12 27.20 1.64
CA ALA A 7 -13.92 26.72 2.33
C ALA A 7 -14.13 25.36 3.05
N LEU A 8 -15.34 25.06 3.54
CA LEU A 8 -15.67 23.76 4.13
C LEU A 8 -15.84 22.67 3.06
N ASP A 9 -16.30 23.05 1.86
CA ASP A 9 -16.41 22.15 0.71
C ASP A 9 -15.04 21.85 0.08
N ARG A 10 -14.08 22.78 0.17
CA ARG A 10 -12.68 22.53 -0.23
C ARG A 10 -11.85 21.71 0.76
N ALA A 11 -12.31 21.57 2.01
CA ALA A 11 -11.63 20.82 3.07
C ALA A 11 -12.49 19.68 3.63
N THR A 12 -13.11 18.91 2.73
CA THR A 12 -13.70 17.61 3.09
C THR A 12 -12.59 16.62 3.47
N PRO A 13 -12.89 15.58 4.27
CA PRO A 13 -11.92 14.54 4.58
C PRO A 13 -11.27 13.93 3.32
N GLU A 14 -12.07 13.71 2.28
CA GLU A 14 -11.62 13.22 0.97
C GLU A 14 -10.70 14.22 0.26
N ALA A 15 -11.07 15.50 0.18
CA ALA A 15 -10.23 16.51 -0.46
C ALA A 15 -8.87 16.66 0.23
N ILE A 16 -8.86 16.58 1.57
CA ILE A 16 -7.62 16.58 2.38
C ILE A 16 -6.78 15.35 2.06
N ALA A 17 -7.39 14.16 2.05
CA ALA A 17 -6.69 12.91 1.73
C ALA A 17 -6.06 12.94 0.32
N VAL A 18 -6.83 13.36 -0.69
CA VAL A 18 -6.35 13.47 -2.07
C VAL A 18 -5.21 14.48 -2.18
N ALA A 19 -5.33 15.65 -1.56
CA ALA A 19 -4.27 16.66 -1.59
C ALA A 19 -3.01 16.20 -0.86
N ALA A 20 -3.16 15.46 0.26
CA ALA A 20 -2.05 14.89 1.01
C ALA A 20 -1.31 13.81 0.22
N LEU A 21 -2.03 12.86 -0.37
CA LEU A 21 -1.44 11.83 -1.22
C LEU A 21 -0.69 12.45 -2.39
N ARG A 22 -1.29 13.41 -3.11
CA ARG A 22 -0.60 14.14 -4.18
C ARG A 22 0.66 14.85 -3.72
N LEU A 23 0.62 15.52 -2.56
CA LEU A 23 1.79 16.20 -2.01
C LEU A 23 2.91 15.19 -1.68
N ILE A 24 2.55 14.04 -1.09
CA ILE A 24 3.50 12.96 -0.78
C ILE A 24 4.10 12.38 -2.06
N ASP A 25 3.31 12.21 -3.11
CA ASP A 25 3.76 11.60 -4.38
C ASP A 25 4.64 12.56 -5.20
N GLU A 26 4.32 13.86 -5.19
CA GLU A 26 5.01 14.91 -5.96
C GLU A 26 6.29 15.38 -5.26
N GLU A 27 6.24 15.61 -3.95
CA GLU A 27 7.32 16.27 -3.18
C GLU A 27 7.97 15.37 -2.13
N GLY A 28 7.43 14.15 -1.95
CA GLY A 28 7.92 13.18 -0.98
C GLY A 28 7.29 13.31 0.40
N PRO A 29 7.47 12.30 1.27
CA PRO A 29 6.80 12.23 2.57
C PRO A 29 7.19 13.37 3.53
N HIS A 30 8.39 13.93 3.39
CA HIS A 30 8.89 15.02 4.25
C HIS A 30 8.21 16.38 3.97
N ALA A 31 7.59 16.55 2.80
CA ALA A 31 6.87 17.77 2.44
C ALA A 31 5.49 17.87 3.11
N LEU A 32 4.96 16.75 3.63
CA LEU A 32 3.63 16.71 4.23
C LEU A 32 3.58 17.54 5.52
N SER A 33 2.87 18.67 5.47
CA SER A 33 2.57 19.49 6.63
C SER A 33 1.17 20.09 6.53
N PHE A 34 0.57 20.46 7.67
CA PHE A 34 -0.73 21.14 7.68
C PHE A 34 -0.70 22.47 6.93
N ARG A 35 0.44 23.17 6.93
CA ARG A 35 0.61 24.42 6.19
C ARG A 35 0.61 24.17 4.69
N ALA A 36 1.44 23.24 4.21
CA ALA A 36 1.47 22.87 2.79
C ALA A 36 0.09 22.42 2.28
N LEU A 37 -0.64 21.65 3.10
CA LEU A 37 -2.02 21.26 2.78
C LEU A 37 -3.00 22.43 2.74
N ALA A 38 -2.93 23.34 3.71
CA ALA A 38 -3.78 24.51 3.76
C ALA A 38 -3.56 25.43 2.55
N ASP A 39 -2.30 25.65 2.19
CA ASP A 39 -1.90 26.42 1.02
C ASP A 39 -2.43 25.76 -0.27
N ARG A 40 -2.25 24.44 -0.42
CA ARG A 40 -2.71 23.69 -1.60
C ARG A 40 -4.23 23.60 -1.75
N LEU A 41 -4.97 23.62 -0.64
CA LEU A 41 -6.43 23.57 -0.62
C LEU A 41 -7.08 24.97 -0.61
N GLU A 42 -6.28 26.04 -0.55
CA GLU A 42 -6.73 27.42 -0.42
C GLU A 42 -7.71 27.61 0.76
N VAL A 43 -7.33 27.07 1.92
CA VAL A 43 -8.06 27.17 3.19
C VAL A 43 -7.12 27.56 4.33
N SER A 44 -7.66 27.92 5.49
CA SER A 44 -6.84 28.23 6.65
C SER A 44 -6.25 26.96 7.28
N HIS A 45 -5.05 27.08 7.86
CA HIS A 45 -4.42 26.03 8.66
C HIS A 45 -5.34 25.44 9.74
N ALA A 46 -6.10 26.30 10.44
CA ALA A 46 -7.07 25.89 11.46
C ALA A 46 -8.20 25.01 10.88
N THR A 47 -8.56 25.19 9.61
CA THR A 47 -9.57 24.37 8.93
C THR A 47 -9.07 22.93 8.74
N VAL A 48 -7.82 22.77 8.28
CA VAL A 48 -7.20 21.45 8.09
C VAL A 48 -6.96 20.77 9.45
N GLN A 49 -6.42 21.50 10.43
CA GLN A 49 -6.18 20.97 11.78
C GLN A 49 -7.47 20.49 12.44
N ARG A 50 -8.58 21.24 12.35
CA ARG A 50 -9.86 20.80 12.94
C ARG A 50 -10.37 19.49 12.33
N ARG A 51 -10.00 19.17 11.08
CA ARG A 51 -10.43 17.94 10.40
C ARG A 51 -9.59 16.73 10.78
N CYS A 52 -8.29 16.92 11.00
CA CYS A 52 -7.35 15.83 11.18
C CYS A 52 -6.86 15.66 12.62
N ALA A 53 -7.00 16.70 13.46
CA ALA A 53 -6.38 16.88 14.77
C ALA A 53 -4.85 16.89 14.76
N ASP A 54 -4.21 15.84 14.24
CA ASP A 54 -2.77 15.64 14.19
C ASP A 54 -2.34 14.92 12.88
N LEU A 55 -1.04 14.62 12.77
CA LEU A 55 -0.50 13.88 11.63
C LEU A 55 -1.07 12.44 11.56
N ALA A 56 -1.42 11.82 12.69
CA ALA A 56 -2.01 10.49 12.68
C ALA A 56 -3.40 10.51 12.03
N GLY A 57 -4.28 11.42 12.44
CA GLY A 57 -5.60 11.56 11.84
C GLY A 57 -5.53 11.97 10.36
N LEU A 58 -4.53 12.76 9.95
CA LEU A 58 -4.30 13.05 8.53
C LEU A 58 -3.95 11.79 7.73
N LEU A 59 -3.09 10.93 8.27
CA LEU A 59 -2.71 9.68 7.62
C LEU A 59 -3.86 8.68 7.63
N ASP A 60 -4.68 8.67 8.69
CA ASP A 60 -5.91 7.89 8.72
C ASP A 60 -6.83 8.31 7.57
N LEU A 61 -7.05 9.61 7.34
CA LEU A 61 -7.82 10.09 6.19
C LEU A 61 -7.26 9.58 4.84
N CYS A 62 -5.93 9.59 4.67
CA CYS A 62 -5.29 9.06 3.47
C CYS A 62 -5.56 7.56 3.30
N THR A 63 -5.42 6.77 4.37
CA THR A 63 -5.66 5.33 4.33
C THR A 63 -7.14 4.98 4.12
N GLU A 64 -8.06 5.73 4.72
CA GLU A 64 -9.50 5.56 4.54
C GLU A 64 -9.92 5.89 3.10
N HIS A 65 -9.32 6.92 2.50
CA HIS A 65 -9.52 7.25 1.10
C HIS A 65 -9.04 6.13 0.17
N LEU A 66 -7.83 5.60 0.39
CA LEU A 66 -7.32 4.46 -0.40
C LEU A 66 -8.16 3.19 -0.18
N ALA A 67 -8.61 2.93 1.05
CA ALA A 67 -9.49 1.80 1.34
C ALA A 67 -10.81 1.86 0.58
N GLY A 68 -11.34 3.07 0.35
CA GLY A 68 -12.52 3.30 -0.49
C GLY A 68 -12.33 2.89 -1.96
N GLN A 69 -11.09 2.84 -2.45
CA GLN A 69 -10.76 2.45 -3.83
C GLN A 69 -10.52 0.95 -4.00
N LEU A 70 -10.47 0.18 -2.89
CA LEU A 70 -10.40 -1.28 -2.98
C LEU A 70 -11.65 -1.83 -3.68
N PRO A 71 -11.52 -2.85 -4.54
CA PRO A 71 -12.64 -3.41 -5.27
C PRO A 71 -13.63 -4.11 -4.35
N GLU A 72 -14.89 -4.11 -4.74
CA GLU A 72 -15.85 -5.08 -4.22
C GLU A 72 -15.60 -6.41 -4.90
N ILE A 73 -15.43 -7.46 -4.10
CA ILE A 73 -15.29 -8.81 -4.62
C ILE A 73 -16.70 -9.38 -4.82
N PRO A 74 -17.06 -9.85 -6.03
CA PRO A 74 -18.38 -10.41 -6.28
C PRO A 74 -18.70 -11.58 -5.35
N ALA A 75 -19.95 -11.69 -4.92
CA ALA A 75 -20.42 -12.84 -4.16
C ALA A 75 -20.24 -14.13 -4.97
N GLY A 76 -19.79 -15.21 -4.30
CA GLY A 76 -19.51 -16.50 -4.95
C GLY A 76 -18.13 -16.62 -5.59
N THR A 77 -17.30 -15.56 -5.56
CA THR A 77 -15.88 -15.67 -5.93
C THR A 77 -15.19 -16.66 -5.00
N GLY A 78 -14.37 -17.57 -5.56
CA GLY A 78 -13.64 -18.54 -4.75
C GLY A 78 -12.63 -17.87 -3.82
N TRP A 79 -12.40 -18.43 -2.63
CA TRP A 79 -11.54 -17.82 -1.59
C TRP A 79 -10.15 -17.39 -2.11
N ALA A 80 -9.48 -18.26 -2.87
CA ALA A 80 -8.15 -17.98 -3.41
C ALA A 80 -8.16 -16.79 -4.39
N GLU A 81 -9.15 -16.76 -5.28
CA GLU A 81 -9.34 -15.68 -6.26
C GLU A 81 -9.72 -14.36 -5.55
N ALA A 82 -10.61 -14.42 -4.56
CA ALA A 82 -10.99 -13.27 -3.75
C ALA A 82 -9.79 -12.66 -3.02
N ALA A 83 -8.93 -13.49 -2.43
CA ALA A 83 -7.70 -13.06 -1.79
C ALA A 83 -6.73 -12.42 -2.78
N GLU A 84 -6.52 -13.04 -3.94
CA GLU A 84 -5.62 -12.53 -4.98
C GLU A 84 -6.07 -11.17 -5.52
N LEU A 85 -7.35 -11.02 -5.85
CA LEU A 85 -7.94 -9.75 -6.31
C LEU A 85 -7.76 -8.64 -5.27
N ARG A 86 -8.05 -8.95 -3.99
CA ARG A 86 -8.00 -7.99 -2.89
C ARG A 86 -6.59 -7.50 -2.62
N PHE A 87 -5.63 -8.41 -2.49
CA PHE A 87 -4.24 -8.06 -2.20
C PHE A 87 -3.53 -7.45 -3.40
N THR A 88 -3.84 -7.88 -4.63
CA THR A 88 -3.38 -7.22 -5.86
C THR A 88 -3.84 -5.76 -5.92
N ALA A 89 -5.11 -5.49 -5.60
CA ALA A 89 -5.62 -4.12 -5.58
C ALA A 89 -4.94 -3.28 -4.48
N LEU A 90 -4.78 -3.84 -3.28
CA LEU A 90 -4.06 -3.16 -2.19
C LEU A 90 -2.62 -2.83 -2.61
N TYR A 91 -1.91 -3.79 -3.20
CA TYR A 91 -0.55 -3.59 -3.69
C TYR A 91 -0.48 -2.44 -4.70
N ARG A 92 -1.36 -2.42 -5.70
CA ARG A 92 -1.44 -1.35 -6.71
C ARG A 92 -1.63 0.04 -6.08
N LEU A 93 -2.52 0.16 -5.08
CA LEU A 93 -2.72 1.42 -4.36
C LEU A 93 -1.47 1.84 -3.58
N LEU A 94 -0.77 0.89 -2.96
CA LEU A 94 0.41 1.18 -2.15
C LEU A 94 1.66 1.53 -2.99
N VAL A 95 1.87 0.87 -4.13
CA VAL A 95 2.97 1.21 -5.05
C VAL A 95 2.75 2.56 -5.76
N ALA A 96 1.49 2.96 -5.91
CA ALA A 96 1.15 4.31 -6.36
C ALA A 96 1.52 5.38 -5.32
N HIS A 97 1.41 5.04 -4.02
CA HIS A 97 1.59 5.96 -2.88
C HIS A 97 2.61 5.48 -1.82
N PRO A 98 3.86 5.13 -2.17
CA PRO A 98 4.79 4.47 -1.24
C PRO A 98 5.25 5.40 -0.10
N GLY A 99 5.20 6.72 -0.29
CA GLY A 99 5.50 7.67 0.78
C GLY A 99 4.54 7.56 1.97
N LEU A 100 3.33 7.02 1.76
CA LEU A 100 2.40 6.71 2.84
C LEU A 100 2.92 5.57 3.74
N LEU A 101 3.63 4.58 3.17
CA LEU A 101 4.27 3.50 3.93
C LEU A 101 5.44 4.02 4.77
N VAL A 102 6.20 4.99 4.24
CA VAL A 102 7.26 5.69 5.00
C VAL A 102 6.65 6.42 6.20
N LEU A 103 5.57 7.18 5.98
CA LEU A 103 4.91 7.96 7.03
C LEU A 103 4.14 7.10 8.04
N ARG A 104 3.66 5.91 7.64
CA ARG A 104 3.03 4.96 8.55
C ARG A 104 3.95 4.62 9.72
N GLY A 105 5.21 4.32 9.44
CA GLY A 105 6.16 3.82 10.44
C GLY A 105 5.62 2.58 11.17
N GLY A 106 5.74 2.57 12.50
CA GLY A 106 5.25 1.47 13.35
C GLY A 106 3.73 1.46 13.62
N ARG A 107 2.95 2.37 13.02
CA ARG A 107 1.52 2.53 13.35
C ARG A 107 0.65 1.49 12.63
N PRO A 108 -0.30 0.85 13.34
CA PRO A 108 -1.31 0.02 12.69
C PRO A 108 -2.35 0.90 12.01
N TRP A 109 -2.80 0.51 10.81
CA TRP A 109 -3.95 1.13 10.17
C TRP A 109 -5.22 0.44 10.65
N LEU A 110 -6.01 1.16 11.45
CA LEU A 110 -7.23 0.65 12.10
C LEU A 110 -8.48 1.48 11.73
N GLY A 111 -8.38 2.25 10.64
CA GLY A 111 -9.50 3.04 10.14
C GLY A 111 -10.69 2.15 9.74
N ARG A 112 -11.91 2.66 9.95
CA ARG A 112 -13.15 1.90 9.79
C ARG A 112 -13.34 1.40 8.36
N GLN A 113 -13.06 2.24 7.36
CA GLN A 113 -13.20 1.87 5.95
C GLN A 113 -12.16 0.82 5.58
N LEU A 114 -10.92 0.93 6.05
CA LEU A 114 -9.92 -0.10 5.83
C LEU A 114 -10.36 -1.45 6.42
N LEU A 115 -10.85 -1.44 7.67
CA LEU A 115 -11.37 -2.65 8.31
C LEU A 115 -12.53 -3.26 7.51
N ALA A 116 -13.48 -2.44 7.05
CA ALA A 116 -14.65 -2.90 6.32
C ALA A 116 -14.37 -3.35 4.87
N ARG A 117 -13.36 -2.76 4.20
CA ARG A 117 -13.07 -3.01 2.78
C ARG A 117 -11.97 -4.04 2.55
N LEU A 118 -11.11 -4.23 3.54
CA LEU A 118 -9.95 -5.14 3.45
C LEU A 118 -10.04 -6.28 4.45
N VAL A 119 -10.17 -5.97 5.74
CA VAL A 119 -9.93 -6.94 6.82
C VAL A 119 -11.10 -7.86 7.01
N GLU A 120 -12.27 -7.32 7.37
CA GLU A 120 -13.49 -8.10 7.61
C GLU A 120 -13.85 -9.03 6.45
N PRO A 121 -13.93 -8.58 5.17
CA PRO A 121 -14.28 -9.48 4.09
C PRO A 121 -13.21 -10.56 3.85
N ALA A 122 -11.92 -10.26 4.00
CA ALA A 122 -10.87 -11.28 3.86
C ALA A 122 -10.97 -12.38 4.94
N LEU A 123 -11.31 -12.00 6.18
CA LEU A 123 -11.53 -12.96 7.27
C LEU A 123 -12.81 -13.76 7.03
N ALA A 124 -13.90 -13.10 6.63
CA ALA A 124 -15.17 -13.74 6.33
C ALA A 124 -15.04 -14.77 5.19
N ASP A 125 -14.38 -14.41 4.09
CA ASP A 125 -14.09 -15.32 2.96
C ASP A 125 -13.28 -16.54 3.43
N SER A 126 -12.31 -16.32 4.33
CA SER A 126 -11.45 -17.39 4.88
C SER A 126 -12.22 -18.34 5.80
N VAL A 127 -13.10 -17.81 6.66
CA VAL A 127 -13.95 -18.62 7.53
C VAL A 127 -14.99 -19.39 6.72
N ALA A 128 -15.58 -18.76 5.70
CA ALA A 128 -16.51 -19.43 4.78
C ALA A 128 -15.84 -20.59 4.00
N ALA A 129 -14.53 -20.49 3.76
CA ALA A 129 -13.74 -21.54 3.14
C ALA A 129 -13.32 -22.68 4.12
N GLY A 130 -13.72 -22.62 5.39
CA GLY A 130 -13.49 -23.68 6.38
C GLY A 130 -12.39 -23.39 7.40
N MET A 131 -11.78 -22.20 7.38
CA MET A 131 -10.79 -21.82 8.41
C MET A 131 -11.45 -21.47 9.74
N THR A 132 -10.75 -21.72 10.84
CA THR A 132 -11.02 -21.04 12.11
C THR A 132 -10.68 -19.55 12.03
N ALA A 133 -11.24 -18.74 12.92
CA ALA A 133 -10.92 -17.30 12.97
C ALA A 133 -9.42 -17.02 13.21
N ALA A 134 -8.73 -17.91 13.95
CA ALA A 134 -7.29 -17.79 14.19
C ALA A 134 -6.48 -18.05 12.90
N GLU A 135 -6.81 -19.10 12.16
CA GLU A 135 -6.18 -19.41 10.87
C GLU A 135 -6.45 -18.31 9.84
N ALA A 136 -7.70 -17.82 9.75
CA ALA A 136 -8.07 -16.70 8.89
C ALA A 136 -7.24 -15.45 9.18
N MET A 137 -7.07 -15.09 10.46
CA MET A 137 -6.26 -13.94 10.85
C MET A 137 -4.78 -14.13 10.50
N ILE A 138 -4.23 -15.33 10.71
CA ILE A 138 -2.83 -15.63 10.34
C ILE A 138 -2.63 -15.54 8.83
N ALA A 139 -3.53 -16.13 8.04
CA ALA A 139 -3.49 -16.08 6.58
C ALA A 139 -3.57 -14.64 6.07
N TYR A 140 -4.57 -13.87 6.55
CA TYR A 140 -4.70 -12.44 6.26
C TYR A 140 -3.42 -11.68 6.61
N ARG A 141 -2.88 -11.88 7.80
CA ARG A 141 -1.70 -11.14 8.28
C ARG A 141 -0.47 -11.42 7.44
N ARG A 142 -0.27 -12.67 6.97
CA ARG A 142 0.82 -13.05 6.06
C ARG A 142 0.73 -12.30 4.74
N MET A 143 -0.42 -12.34 4.08
CA MET A 143 -0.65 -11.65 2.80
C MET A 143 -0.54 -10.13 2.95
N TYR A 144 -1.05 -9.58 4.05
CA TYR A 144 -0.95 -8.15 4.36
C TYR A 144 0.50 -7.72 4.60
N LEU A 145 1.27 -8.48 5.38
CA LEU A 145 2.69 -8.17 5.62
C LEU A 145 3.54 -8.28 4.35
N LEU A 146 3.30 -9.31 3.53
CA LEU A 146 3.93 -9.42 2.22
C LEU A 146 3.64 -8.17 1.40
N THR A 147 2.36 -7.77 1.31
CA THR A 147 1.94 -6.62 0.50
C THR A 147 2.56 -5.31 0.96
N LEU A 148 2.60 -5.05 2.27
CA LEU A 148 3.26 -3.86 2.82
C LEU A 148 4.76 -3.86 2.56
N GLY A 149 5.43 -5.00 2.79
CA GLY A 149 6.86 -5.14 2.58
C GLY A 149 7.23 -4.94 1.11
N SER A 150 6.54 -5.63 0.21
CA SER A 150 6.77 -5.52 -1.24
C SER A 150 6.49 -4.12 -1.78
N ALA A 151 5.43 -3.45 -1.33
CA ALA A 151 5.11 -2.10 -1.80
C ALA A 151 6.05 -1.02 -1.24
N ALA A 152 6.78 -1.30 -0.16
CA ALA A 152 7.77 -0.38 0.40
C ALA A 152 9.07 -0.34 -0.43
N PHE A 153 9.32 -1.34 -1.28
CA PHE A 153 10.44 -1.31 -2.24
C PHE A 153 10.06 -0.45 -3.44
N VAL A 154 10.72 0.70 -3.59
CA VAL A 154 10.38 1.72 -4.61
C VAL A 154 11.18 1.59 -5.90
N ASP A 155 12.00 0.55 -6.05
CA ASP A 155 12.85 0.31 -7.24
C ASP A 155 12.03 0.29 -8.54
N HIS A 156 10.79 -0.16 -8.47
CA HIS A 156 9.84 -0.16 -9.59
C HIS A 156 9.44 1.24 -10.09
N ARG A 157 9.70 2.33 -9.35
CA ARG A 157 9.40 3.71 -9.77
C ARG A 157 10.46 4.30 -10.69
N ASP A 158 11.69 3.82 -10.58
CA ASP A 158 12.77 4.09 -11.52
C ASP A 158 13.52 2.79 -11.84
N PRO A 159 12.89 1.87 -12.62
CA PRO A 159 13.49 0.58 -12.90
C PRO A 159 14.84 0.70 -13.61
N ALA A 160 14.99 1.72 -14.46
CA ALA A 160 16.22 1.98 -15.20
C ALA A 160 17.34 2.42 -14.25
N GLY A 161 17.07 3.35 -13.34
CA GLY A 161 18.02 3.80 -12.33
C GLY A 161 18.39 2.68 -11.37
N ALA A 162 17.42 1.94 -10.84
CA ALA A 162 17.65 0.80 -9.96
C ALA A 162 18.52 -0.27 -10.65
N THR A 163 18.17 -0.65 -11.87
CA THR A 163 18.94 -1.62 -12.67
C THR A 163 20.36 -1.14 -12.95
N ALA A 164 20.54 0.14 -13.30
CA ALA A 164 21.86 0.71 -13.58
C ALA A 164 22.73 0.72 -12.31
N ALA A 165 22.18 1.14 -11.18
CA ALA A 165 22.87 1.16 -9.90
C ALA A 165 23.28 -0.26 -9.45
N SER A 166 22.35 -1.22 -9.52
CA SER A 166 22.64 -2.63 -9.21
C SER A 166 23.69 -3.21 -10.15
N ARG A 167 23.61 -2.95 -11.46
CA ARG A 167 24.62 -3.40 -12.44
C ARG A 167 26.00 -2.84 -12.11
N ALA A 168 26.10 -1.54 -11.80
CA ALA A 168 27.36 -0.91 -11.45
C ALA A 168 27.97 -1.51 -10.16
N ALA A 169 27.13 -1.73 -9.14
CA ALA A 169 27.57 -2.35 -7.88
C ALA A 169 28.07 -3.80 -8.09
N LEU A 170 27.33 -4.61 -8.87
CA LEU A 170 27.69 -6.00 -9.12
C LEU A 170 28.93 -6.13 -10.02
N ALA A 171 29.14 -5.20 -10.96
CA ALA A 171 30.34 -5.16 -11.80
C ALA A 171 31.63 -4.87 -11.02
N ALA A 172 31.54 -4.30 -9.82
CA ALA A 172 32.68 -4.03 -8.95
C ALA A 172 33.09 -5.23 -8.07
N LEU A 173 32.32 -6.32 -8.07
CA LEU A 173 32.59 -7.51 -7.26
C LEU A 173 33.65 -8.42 -7.92
N ASP A 174 34.51 -9.06 -7.12
CA ASP A 174 35.40 -10.13 -7.62
C ASP A 174 34.56 -11.37 -7.99
N PRO A 175 34.57 -11.83 -9.26
CA PRO A 175 33.82 -13.00 -9.66
C PRO A 175 34.23 -14.30 -8.96
N ARG A 176 35.45 -14.38 -8.40
CA ARG A 176 35.88 -15.54 -7.61
C ARG A 176 35.21 -15.60 -6.24
N GLU A 177 34.89 -14.44 -5.67
CA GLU A 177 34.19 -14.32 -4.39
C GLU A 177 32.66 -14.31 -4.58
N PHE A 178 32.18 -13.74 -5.69
CA PHE A 178 30.76 -13.57 -5.99
C PHE A 178 30.34 -14.23 -7.33
N PRO A 179 30.58 -15.54 -7.53
CA PRO A 179 30.40 -16.18 -8.82
C PRO A 179 28.94 -16.18 -9.32
N VAL A 180 27.96 -16.32 -8.41
CA VAL A 180 26.53 -16.33 -8.78
C VAL A 180 26.05 -14.95 -9.24
N LEU A 181 26.39 -13.90 -8.49
CA LEU A 181 25.94 -12.54 -8.78
C LEU A 181 26.59 -11.98 -10.05
N THR A 182 27.88 -12.24 -10.23
CA THR A 182 28.64 -11.73 -11.39
C THR A 182 28.40 -12.55 -12.66
N GLY A 183 28.14 -13.86 -12.54
CA GLY A 183 27.86 -14.75 -13.67
C GLY A 183 26.42 -14.72 -14.19
N GLY A 184 25.46 -14.25 -13.40
CA GLY A 184 24.02 -14.30 -13.69
C GLY A 184 23.32 -12.95 -13.86
N LEU A 185 24.05 -11.87 -14.18
CA LEU A 185 23.50 -10.49 -14.16
C LEU A 185 22.23 -10.32 -15.01
N THR A 186 22.16 -10.96 -16.17
CA THR A 186 20.98 -10.88 -17.05
C THR A 186 19.73 -11.49 -16.41
N ASP A 187 19.90 -12.51 -15.56
CA ASP A 187 18.79 -13.19 -14.87
C ASP A 187 18.45 -12.54 -13.52
N VAL A 188 19.44 -11.95 -12.83
CA VAL A 188 19.28 -11.35 -11.50
C VAL A 188 18.61 -9.98 -11.56
N LEU A 189 19.02 -9.13 -12.50
CA LEU A 189 18.58 -7.73 -12.54
C LEU A 189 17.07 -7.54 -12.74
N PRO A 190 16.38 -8.27 -13.64
CA PRO A 190 14.94 -8.09 -13.84
C PRO A 190 14.12 -8.28 -12.56
N ALA A 191 14.50 -9.26 -11.72
CA ALA A 191 13.77 -9.59 -10.49
C ALA A 191 13.80 -8.46 -9.43
N LEU A 192 14.68 -7.46 -9.56
CA LEU A 192 14.78 -6.35 -8.61
C LEU A 192 13.63 -5.35 -8.74
N THR A 193 13.06 -5.23 -9.95
CA THR A 193 12.07 -4.20 -10.28
C THR A 193 10.73 -4.78 -10.72
N ASP A 194 10.67 -6.10 -10.92
CA ASP A 194 9.50 -6.77 -11.46
C ASP A 194 8.41 -6.98 -10.39
N HIS A 195 7.22 -6.46 -10.69
CA HIS A 195 6.03 -6.65 -9.86
C HIS A 195 5.57 -8.12 -9.79
N ASP A 196 5.95 -8.96 -10.77
CA ASP A 196 5.63 -10.39 -10.76
C ASP A 196 6.28 -11.13 -9.59
N VAL A 197 7.33 -10.59 -8.98
CA VAL A 197 7.88 -11.13 -7.72
C VAL A 197 6.83 -11.08 -6.61
N TYR A 198 6.09 -9.97 -6.49
CA TYR A 198 5.00 -9.86 -5.54
C TYR A 198 3.82 -10.78 -5.91
N HIS A 199 3.38 -10.76 -7.17
CA HIS A 199 2.23 -11.57 -7.60
C HIS A 199 2.49 -13.07 -7.50
N GLY A 200 3.72 -13.52 -7.81
CA GLY A 200 4.16 -14.89 -7.61
C GLY A 200 4.16 -15.29 -6.13
N ALA A 201 4.75 -14.46 -5.27
CA ALA A 201 4.78 -14.70 -3.82
C ALA A 201 3.36 -14.72 -3.21
N LEU A 202 2.47 -13.85 -3.66
CA LEU A 202 1.08 -13.83 -3.22
C LEU A 202 0.36 -15.14 -3.55
N ARG A 203 0.46 -15.62 -4.79
CA ARG A 203 -0.15 -16.90 -5.20
C ARG A 203 0.41 -18.09 -4.42
N GLN A 204 1.72 -18.12 -4.18
CA GLN A 204 2.34 -19.16 -3.35
C GLN A 204 1.83 -19.12 -1.90
N LEU A 205 1.68 -17.93 -1.31
CA LEU A 205 1.10 -17.79 0.03
C LEU A 205 -0.36 -18.20 0.08
N ILE A 206 -1.16 -17.84 -0.92
CA ILE A 206 -2.57 -18.26 -1.01
C ILE A 206 -2.65 -19.79 -1.04
N GLU A 207 -1.85 -20.44 -1.88
CA GLU A 207 -1.80 -21.91 -1.93
C GLU A 207 -1.40 -22.52 -0.59
N ALA A 208 -0.35 -21.99 0.05
CA ALA A 208 0.15 -22.48 1.32
C ALA A 208 -0.84 -22.30 2.49
N ASN A 209 -1.84 -21.43 2.36
CA ASN A 209 -2.89 -21.23 3.36
C ASN A 209 -4.23 -21.83 2.91
N ARG A 210 -4.30 -22.59 1.82
CA ARG A 210 -5.56 -23.19 1.38
C ARG A 210 -6.10 -24.11 2.49
N PRO A 211 -7.39 -23.96 2.89
CA PRO A 211 -8.01 -24.85 3.86
C PRO A 211 -7.91 -26.30 3.38
N ALA A 212 -7.67 -27.23 4.31
CA ALA A 212 -7.80 -28.65 4.01
C ALA A 212 -9.28 -28.92 3.63
N ALA A 213 -9.48 -29.60 2.50
CA ALA A 213 -10.80 -30.00 2.03
C ALA A 213 -11.50 -30.97 3.00
#